data_AF-A0A7J2R8R3-F1
#
_entry.id   AF-A0A7J2R8R3-F1
#
_cell.length_a   1.000
_cell.length_b   1.000
_cell.length_c   1.000
_cell.angle_alpha   90.00
_cell.angle_beta   90.00
_cell.angle_gamma   90.00
#
_symmetry.space_group_name_H-M   'P 1'
#
loop_
_entity.id
_entity.type
_entity.pdbx_description
1 polymer ?
#
loop_
_entity_poly.entity_id
_entity_poly.type
_entity_poly.pdbx_seq_one_letter_code
_entity_poly.pdbx_strand_id
1 'polypeptide(L)'
;MRKFYELLGILDNILDLKSQLGNYPQYSFLTKMIRNCTSFGSEIPLKNHMRILTSLGLLNIQEGKVVITERGENFYRLKNQPGSILNDAQKIQIAFFLFNNNNSLGSYYRQFLDLFHYTSETNQYICKYSSSNFPYSGRQWLEELLYLTVISDCRDYLVISDPFIPYLYMNQRKQITQEELEKRLERNKEIGGEKEKLALRFEHLRLKKLKKKELSLKVKLISKDFSNAGFDILSFNGNEIFYDRFI
;
A
#
# COMPACT_ATOMS: atom_id res chain seq x y z
N MET A 1 2.54 -15.60 8.11
CA MET A 1 3.92 -15.93 7.66
C MET A 1 4.12 -17.13 6.72
N ARG A 2 3.53 -18.34 6.93
CA ARG A 2 4.00 -19.59 6.27
C ARG A 2 3.82 -19.75 4.74
N LYS A 3 2.96 -18.98 4.06
CA LYS A 3 2.58 -19.24 2.65
C LYS A 3 3.72 -19.19 1.64
N PHE A 4 4.73 -18.34 1.87
CA PHE A 4 5.80 -18.10 0.90
C PHE A 4 7.07 -18.93 1.17
N TYR A 5 7.21 -19.49 2.38
CA TYR A 5 8.38 -20.29 2.78
C TYR A 5 8.49 -21.62 2.05
N GLU A 6 7.36 -22.17 1.60
CA GLU A 6 7.34 -23.51 0.98
C GLU A 6 7.39 -23.47 -0.55
N LEU A 7 7.35 -22.27 -1.13
CA LEU A 7 7.32 -22.11 -2.58
C LEU A 7 8.57 -22.66 -3.25
N LEU A 8 9.75 -22.39 -2.71
CA LEU A 8 10.99 -22.93 -3.25
C LEU A 8 11.05 -24.45 -3.11
N GLY A 9 10.62 -25.00 -1.98
CA GLY A 9 10.58 -26.46 -1.81
C GLY A 9 9.68 -27.14 -2.84
N ILE A 10 8.56 -26.51 -3.23
CA ILE A 10 7.69 -27.05 -4.29
C ILE A 10 8.37 -26.95 -5.66
N LEU A 11 9.03 -25.83 -5.96
CA LEU A 11 9.78 -25.68 -7.22
C LEU A 11 10.96 -26.66 -7.31
N ASP A 12 11.71 -26.87 -6.21
CA ASP A 12 12.78 -27.87 -6.08
C ASP A 12 12.26 -29.25 -6.47
N ASN A 13 11.15 -29.69 -5.85
CA ASN A 13 10.55 -31.00 -6.13
C ASN A 13 10.10 -31.14 -7.59
N ILE A 14 9.53 -30.09 -8.19
CA ILE A 14 9.09 -30.13 -9.60
C ILE A 14 10.31 -30.24 -10.53
N LEU A 15 11.38 -29.49 -10.27
CA LEU A 15 12.61 -29.52 -11.06
C LEU A 15 13.35 -30.86 -10.94
N ASP A 16 13.45 -31.40 -9.72
CA ASP A 16 14.07 -32.69 -9.47
C ASP A 16 13.31 -33.80 -10.20
N LEU A 17 11.98 -33.80 -10.11
CA LEU A 17 11.13 -34.75 -10.85
C LEU A 17 11.27 -34.58 -12.36
N LYS A 18 11.33 -33.34 -12.86
CA LYS A 18 11.56 -33.08 -14.29
C LYS A 18 12.90 -33.67 -14.74
N SER A 19 13.95 -33.51 -13.92
CA SER A 19 15.28 -34.08 -14.19
C SER A 19 15.29 -35.60 -14.18
N GLN A 20 14.57 -36.24 -13.24
CA GLN A 20 14.52 -37.69 -13.11
C GLN A 20 13.65 -38.36 -14.19
N LEU A 21 12.51 -37.75 -14.54
CA LEU A 21 11.53 -38.32 -15.46
C LEU A 21 11.79 -37.91 -16.92
N GLY A 22 12.66 -36.94 -17.17
CA GLY A 22 12.86 -36.32 -18.49
C GLY A 22 11.65 -35.49 -18.96
N ASN A 23 10.62 -35.32 -18.14
CA ASN A 23 9.41 -34.55 -18.44
C ASN A 23 8.76 -34.02 -17.16
N TYR A 24 7.90 -33.01 -17.29
CA TYR A 24 7.17 -32.42 -16.17
C TYR A 24 6.20 -33.40 -15.50
N PRO A 25 6.13 -33.42 -14.16
CA PRO A 25 5.31 -34.38 -13.42
C PRO A 25 3.81 -34.10 -13.58
N GLN A 26 3.02 -35.17 -13.54
CA GLN A 26 1.56 -35.07 -13.44
C GLN A 26 1.16 -34.47 -12.09
N TYR A 27 0.17 -33.59 -12.08
CA TYR A 27 -0.35 -32.94 -10.86
C TYR A 27 -0.87 -33.96 -9.84
N SER A 28 -1.54 -35.00 -10.32
CA SER A 28 -2.02 -36.13 -9.48
C SER A 28 -0.88 -36.92 -8.86
N PHE A 29 0.29 -36.98 -9.51
CA PHE A 29 1.49 -37.61 -9.00
C PHE A 29 2.18 -36.72 -7.95
N LEU A 30 2.37 -35.43 -8.27
CA LEU A 30 2.95 -34.44 -7.36
C LEU A 30 2.17 -34.36 -6.03
N THR A 31 0.85 -34.38 -6.11
CA THR A 31 -0.03 -34.35 -4.93
C THR A 31 0.06 -35.61 -4.06
N LYS A 32 0.32 -36.78 -4.64
CA LYS A 32 0.56 -38.03 -3.89
C LYS A 32 1.94 -38.03 -3.24
N MET A 33 2.96 -37.60 -3.97
CA MET A 33 4.34 -37.50 -3.48
C MET A 33 4.46 -36.58 -2.26
N ILE A 34 3.99 -35.34 -2.39
CA ILE A 34 4.14 -34.32 -1.34
C ILE A 34 3.32 -34.67 -0.10
N ARG A 35 2.18 -35.37 -0.24
CA ARG A 35 1.42 -35.91 0.91
C ARG A 35 2.21 -36.92 1.73
N ASN A 36 3.13 -37.65 1.10
CA ASN A 36 3.95 -38.68 1.76
C ASN A 36 5.26 -38.10 2.30
N CYS A 37 5.69 -36.92 1.83
CA CYS A 37 6.80 -36.17 2.40
C CYS A 37 6.32 -35.43 3.66
N THR A 38 6.36 -36.13 4.80
CA THR A 38 6.01 -35.66 6.15
C THR A 38 6.80 -34.44 6.65
N SER A 39 7.75 -33.93 5.87
CA SER A 39 8.58 -32.75 6.16
C SER A 39 7.94 -31.42 5.75
N PHE A 40 6.90 -31.41 4.91
CA PHE A 40 6.07 -30.22 4.70
C PHE A 40 5.08 -30.11 5.87
N GLY A 41 5.55 -29.64 7.02
CA GLY A 41 4.76 -29.43 8.23
C GLY A 41 3.70 -28.31 8.14
N SER A 42 3.18 -28.00 6.95
CA SER A 42 2.14 -26.97 6.79
C SER A 42 0.74 -27.55 6.85
N GLU A 43 -0.08 -26.92 7.68
CA GLU A 43 -1.54 -27.03 7.67
C GLU A 43 -2.17 -26.51 6.36
N ILE A 44 -1.37 -25.96 5.43
CA ILE A 44 -1.82 -25.37 4.18
C ILE A 44 -1.77 -26.46 3.09
N PRO A 45 -2.91 -26.89 2.54
CA PRO A 45 -2.94 -27.91 1.49
C PRO A 45 -2.05 -27.51 0.31
N LEU A 46 -1.25 -28.42 -0.23
CA LEU A 46 -0.46 -28.23 -1.46
C LEU A 46 -1.25 -27.52 -2.58
N LYS A 47 -2.55 -27.84 -2.70
CA LYS A 47 -3.47 -27.18 -3.63
C LYS A 47 -3.45 -25.65 -3.52
N ASN A 48 -3.32 -25.11 -2.32
CA ASN A 48 -3.24 -23.66 -2.09
C ASN A 48 -1.89 -23.09 -2.54
N HIS A 49 -0.77 -23.76 -2.24
CA HIS A 49 0.54 -23.34 -2.74
C HIS A 49 0.59 -23.37 -4.28
N MET A 50 0.05 -24.42 -4.89
CA MET A 50 -0.07 -24.53 -6.35
C MET A 50 -0.91 -23.38 -6.94
N ARG A 51 -2.04 -23.04 -6.30
CA ARG A 51 -2.84 -21.88 -6.70
C ARG A 51 -2.07 -20.57 -6.61
N ILE A 52 -1.24 -20.38 -5.59
CA ILE A 52 -0.39 -19.20 -5.44
C ILE A 52 0.68 -19.17 -6.53
N LEU A 53 1.41 -20.25 -6.75
CA LEU A 53 2.45 -20.33 -7.78
C LEU A 53 1.89 -20.10 -9.19
N THR A 54 0.71 -20.65 -9.48
CA THR A 54 0.02 -20.39 -10.75
C THR A 54 -0.49 -18.95 -10.83
N SER A 55 -1.02 -18.37 -9.74
CA SER A 55 -1.49 -16.98 -9.77
C SER A 55 -0.35 -15.98 -9.95
N LEU A 56 0.83 -16.26 -9.41
CA LEU A 56 2.07 -15.49 -9.63
C LEU A 56 2.62 -15.69 -11.05
N GLY A 57 2.12 -16.69 -11.80
CA GLY A 57 2.60 -17.05 -13.13
C GLY A 57 3.92 -17.79 -13.12
N LEU A 58 4.32 -18.40 -12.00
CA LEU A 58 5.53 -19.21 -11.86
C LEU A 58 5.33 -20.64 -12.39
N LEU A 59 4.09 -21.13 -12.33
CA LEU A 59 3.69 -22.44 -12.83
C LEU A 59 2.50 -22.32 -13.78
N ASN A 60 2.41 -23.26 -14.72
CA ASN A 60 1.23 -23.52 -15.52
C ASN A 60 0.82 -25.00 -15.39
N ILE A 61 -0.48 -25.29 -15.48
CA ILE A 61 -1.00 -26.66 -15.52
C ILE A 61 -1.50 -26.93 -16.93
N GLN A 62 -0.79 -27.77 -17.68
CA GLN A 62 -1.11 -28.12 -19.07
C GLN A 62 -1.32 -29.62 -19.18
N GLU A 63 -2.50 -30.06 -19.65
CA GLU A 63 -2.83 -31.49 -19.81
C GLU A 63 -2.58 -32.31 -18.53
N GLY A 64 -2.86 -31.71 -17.37
CA GLY A 64 -2.61 -32.33 -16.06
C GLY A 64 -1.15 -32.29 -15.59
N LYS A 65 -0.19 -31.87 -16.42
CA LYS A 65 1.22 -31.69 -16.04
C LYS A 65 1.47 -30.33 -15.41
N VAL A 66 2.37 -30.30 -14.43
CA VAL A 66 2.82 -29.07 -13.77
C VAL A 66 4.10 -28.57 -14.45
N VAL A 67 3.98 -27.49 -15.21
CA VAL A 67 5.06 -26.91 -16.02
C VAL A 67 5.56 -25.63 -15.35
N ILE A 68 6.87 -25.51 -15.14
CA ILE A 68 7.48 -24.25 -14.70
C ILE A 68 7.54 -23.31 -15.90
N THR A 69 7.06 -22.09 -15.71
CA THR A 69 7.09 -21.06 -16.76
C THR A 69 8.49 -20.46 -16.88
N GLU A 70 8.79 -19.73 -17.95
CA GLU A 70 10.03 -18.97 -18.07
C GLU A 70 10.22 -17.99 -16.89
N ARG A 71 9.13 -17.36 -16.44
CA ARG A 71 9.13 -16.53 -15.23
C ARG A 71 9.51 -17.34 -13.99
N GLY A 72 8.94 -18.53 -13.84
CA GLY A 72 9.27 -19.46 -12.76
C GLY A 72 10.74 -19.88 -12.75
N GLU A 73 11.30 -20.17 -13.93
CA GLU A 73 12.72 -20.50 -14.07
C GLU A 73 13.62 -19.31 -13.71
N ASN A 74 13.30 -18.11 -14.22
CA ASN A 74 14.05 -16.89 -13.92
C ASN A 74 14.01 -16.55 -12.42
N PHE A 75 12.83 -16.67 -11.80
CA PHE A 75 12.66 -16.54 -10.36
C PHE A 75 13.50 -17.56 -9.57
N TYR A 76 13.51 -18.81 -10.03
CA TYR A 76 14.25 -19.89 -9.39
C TYR A 76 15.77 -19.69 -9.50
N ARG A 77 16.28 -19.18 -10.64
CA ARG A 77 17.71 -18.89 -10.86
C ARG A 77 18.28 -17.83 -9.90
N LEU A 78 17.43 -17.00 -9.31
CA LEU A 78 17.86 -16.05 -8.27
C LEU A 78 18.28 -16.75 -6.98
N LYS A 79 17.98 -18.04 -6.81
CA LYS A 79 18.41 -18.86 -5.67
C LYS A 79 19.93 -18.96 -5.69
N ASN A 80 20.58 -18.22 -4.81
CA ASN A 80 22.04 -18.16 -4.65
C ASN A 80 22.55 -19.01 -3.48
N GLN A 81 21.65 -19.65 -2.71
CA GLN A 81 21.99 -20.50 -1.58
C GLN A 81 21.08 -21.74 -1.52
N PRO A 82 21.59 -22.89 -1.03
CA PRO A 82 20.77 -24.06 -0.75
C PRO A 82 19.80 -23.76 0.40
N GLY A 83 18.54 -24.16 0.25
CA GLY A 83 17.49 -23.96 1.23
C GLY A 83 16.12 -23.66 0.61
N SER A 84 15.10 -23.65 1.47
CA SER A 84 13.70 -23.33 1.10
C SER A 84 13.32 -21.87 1.36
N ILE A 85 14.21 -21.09 2.00
CA ILE A 85 13.95 -19.70 2.37
C ILE A 85 14.25 -18.79 1.18
N LEU A 86 13.34 -17.84 0.92
CA LEU A 86 13.52 -16.84 -0.13
C LEU A 86 14.61 -15.85 0.26
N ASN A 87 15.53 -15.58 -0.68
CA ASN A 87 16.44 -14.44 -0.54
C ASN A 87 15.74 -13.11 -0.88
N ASP A 88 16.44 -11.99 -0.66
CA ASP A 88 15.85 -10.66 -0.81
C ASP A 88 15.46 -10.35 -2.27
N ALA A 89 16.25 -10.78 -3.24
CA ALA A 89 15.91 -10.64 -4.65
C ALA A 89 14.60 -11.38 -5.00
N GLN A 90 14.43 -12.59 -4.47
CA GLN A 90 13.23 -13.38 -4.66
C GLN A 90 12.02 -12.79 -3.93
N LYS A 91 12.18 -12.31 -2.70
CA LYS A 91 11.11 -11.61 -1.95
C LYS A 91 10.59 -10.41 -2.74
N ILE A 92 11.51 -9.59 -3.25
CA ILE A 92 11.18 -8.43 -4.08
C ILE A 92 10.44 -8.85 -5.35
N GLN A 93 10.89 -9.91 -6.04
CA GLN A 93 10.18 -10.42 -7.22
C GLN A 93 8.77 -10.93 -6.89
N ILE A 94 8.58 -11.68 -5.81
CA ILE A 94 7.24 -12.11 -5.39
C ILE A 94 6.36 -10.90 -5.12
N ALA A 95 6.87 -9.90 -4.41
CA ALA A 95 6.13 -8.68 -4.15
C ALA A 95 5.71 -8.01 -5.47
N PHE A 96 6.63 -7.82 -6.42
CA PHE A 96 6.27 -7.27 -7.73
C PHE A 96 5.23 -8.12 -8.46
N PHE A 97 5.31 -9.45 -8.42
CA PHE A 97 4.30 -10.31 -9.02
C PHE A 97 2.94 -10.16 -8.36
N LEU A 98 2.89 -10.00 -7.04
CA LEU A 98 1.64 -9.75 -6.30
C LEU A 98 1.04 -8.40 -6.67
N PHE A 99 1.83 -7.34 -6.65
CA PHE A 99 1.36 -5.98 -6.90
C PHE A 99 0.99 -5.72 -8.37
N ASN A 100 1.61 -6.40 -9.32
CA ASN A 100 1.25 -6.35 -10.74
C ASN A 100 0.12 -7.32 -11.13
N ASN A 101 -0.35 -8.15 -10.19
CA ASN A 101 -1.44 -9.07 -10.48
C ASN A 101 -2.79 -8.36 -10.50
N ASN A 102 -3.55 -8.51 -11.57
CA ASN A 102 -4.89 -7.93 -11.70
C ASN A 102 -6.00 -8.79 -11.04
N ASN A 103 -5.64 -9.87 -10.36
CA ASN A 103 -6.59 -10.67 -9.61
C ASN A 103 -6.97 -10.05 -8.24
N SER A 104 -7.91 -10.69 -7.55
CA SER A 104 -8.36 -10.27 -6.22
C SER A 104 -7.21 -10.17 -5.21
N LEU A 105 -6.28 -11.13 -5.23
CA LEU A 105 -5.11 -11.13 -4.33
C LEU A 105 -4.27 -9.86 -4.50
N GLY A 106 -3.91 -9.51 -5.73
CA GLY A 106 -3.15 -8.28 -6.00
C GLY A 106 -3.92 -7.02 -5.59
N SER A 107 -5.24 -7.00 -5.79
CA SER A 107 -6.08 -5.87 -5.36
C SER A 107 -6.08 -5.66 -3.84
N TYR A 108 -6.04 -6.74 -3.05
CA TYR A 108 -5.97 -6.65 -1.59
C TYR A 108 -4.64 -6.06 -1.11
N TYR A 109 -3.51 -6.50 -1.68
CA TYR A 109 -2.21 -5.92 -1.32
C TYR A 109 -2.11 -4.44 -1.69
N ARG A 110 -2.64 -4.05 -2.86
CA ARG A 110 -2.69 -2.64 -3.25
C ARG A 110 -3.57 -1.82 -2.30
N GLN A 111 -4.75 -2.32 -1.94
CA GLN A 111 -5.63 -1.64 -0.97
C GLN A 111 -5.00 -1.51 0.42
N PHE A 112 -4.15 -2.46 0.83
CA PHE A 112 -3.43 -2.36 2.09
C PHE A 112 -2.49 -1.14 2.12
N LEU A 113 -1.91 -0.79 0.97
CA LEU A 113 -1.04 0.39 0.88
C LEU A 113 -1.81 1.71 1.07
N ASP A 114 -3.14 1.73 0.88
CA ASP A 114 -3.97 2.93 1.10
C ASP A 114 -3.98 3.39 2.59
N LEU A 115 -3.51 2.54 3.51
CA LEU A 115 -3.34 2.86 4.93
C LEU A 115 -2.10 3.74 5.21
N PHE A 116 -1.23 3.95 4.22
CA PHE A 116 -0.01 4.72 4.35
C PHE A 116 -0.21 6.13 3.82
N HIS A 117 0.33 7.11 4.55
CA HIS A 117 0.23 8.52 4.21
C HIS A 117 1.61 9.15 4.17
N TYR A 118 1.80 10.07 3.22
CA TYR A 118 3.04 10.83 3.13
C TYR A 118 3.15 11.78 4.32
N THR A 119 4.33 11.81 4.95
CA THR A 119 4.66 12.74 6.04
C THR A 119 5.89 13.55 5.65
N SER A 120 5.77 14.89 5.67
CA SER A 120 6.84 15.81 5.28
C SER A 120 8.02 15.83 6.26
N GLU A 121 7.79 15.51 7.54
CA GLU A 121 8.81 15.49 8.59
C GLU A 121 9.88 14.42 8.34
N THR A 122 9.46 13.25 7.83
CA THR A 122 10.34 12.10 7.56
C THR A 122 10.60 11.89 6.08
N ASN A 123 9.92 12.62 5.19
CA ASN A 123 9.94 12.43 3.74
C ASN A 123 9.61 10.99 3.33
N GLN A 124 8.65 10.36 4.03
CA GLN A 124 8.32 8.95 3.88
C GLN A 124 6.81 8.70 3.90
N TYR A 125 6.40 7.56 3.33
CA TYR A 125 5.05 7.03 3.44
C TYR A 125 4.95 6.16 4.69
N ILE A 126 4.18 6.63 5.68
CA ILE A 126 4.09 6.00 7.00
C ILE A 126 2.67 5.57 7.35
N CYS A 127 2.55 4.52 8.16
CA CYS A 127 1.31 4.11 8.80
C CYS A 127 1.56 3.93 10.30
N LYS A 128 0.83 4.62 11.17
CA LYS A 128 1.00 4.47 12.62
C LYS A 128 0.59 3.08 13.07
N TYR A 129 1.45 2.44 13.85
CA TYR A 129 1.21 1.12 14.39
C TYR A 129 0.24 1.21 15.57
N SER A 130 -1.05 1.08 15.28
CA SER A 130 -2.08 0.91 16.32
C SER A 130 -2.88 -0.34 16.02
N SER A 131 -3.15 -1.15 17.05
CA SER A 131 -4.01 -2.34 16.95
C SER A 131 -5.42 -2.03 16.43
N SER A 132 -5.85 -0.76 16.48
CA SER A 132 -7.10 -0.25 15.91
C SER A 132 -7.04 0.05 14.41
N ASN A 133 -5.85 0.26 13.85
CA ASN A 133 -5.68 0.72 12.46
C ASN A 133 -5.70 -0.43 11.46
N PHE A 134 -5.50 -1.66 11.92
CA PHE A 134 -5.49 -2.84 11.07
C PHE A 134 -6.71 -3.72 11.38
N PRO A 135 -7.63 -3.92 10.41
CA PRO A 135 -8.68 -4.91 10.55
C PRO A 135 -8.06 -6.29 10.83
N TYR A 136 -8.79 -7.18 11.51
CA TYR A 136 -8.28 -8.52 11.85
C TYR A 136 -7.81 -9.30 10.61
N SER A 137 -8.54 -9.16 9.49
CA SER A 137 -8.16 -9.69 8.17
C SER A 137 -6.89 -9.05 7.60
N GLY A 138 -6.54 -7.83 8.02
CA GLY A 138 -5.36 -7.05 7.64
C GLY A 138 -4.04 -7.57 8.22
N ARG A 139 -4.08 -8.17 9.43
CA ARG A 139 -2.88 -8.57 10.17
C ARG A 139 -2.07 -9.67 9.49
N GLN A 140 -2.75 -10.60 8.81
CA GLN A 140 -2.06 -11.64 8.04
C GLN A 140 -1.23 -11.05 6.90
N TRP A 141 -1.74 -9.99 6.25
CA TRP A 141 -1.05 -9.33 5.14
C TRP A 141 0.12 -8.49 5.62
N LEU A 142 0.00 -7.88 6.79
CA LEU A 142 1.08 -7.13 7.42
C LEU A 142 2.35 -8.00 7.57
N GLU A 143 2.22 -9.19 8.16
CA GLU A 143 3.35 -10.11 8.31
C GLU A 143 3.96 -10.53 6.97
N GLU A 144 3.11 -10.74 5.96
CA GLU A 144 3.56 -11.13 4.62
C GLU A 144 4.29 -9.98 3.93
N LEU A 145 3.82 -8.74 4.07
CA LEU A 145 4.48 -7.55 3.51
C LEU A 145 5.79 -7.21 4.21
N LEU A 146 5.88 -7.43 5.53
CA LEU A 146 7.13 -7.35 6.28
C LEU A 146 8.12 -8.41 5.80
N TYR A 147 7.67 -9.66 5.67
CA TYR A 147 8.52 -10.75 5.17
C TYR A 147 9.02 -10.51 3.75
N LEU A 148 8.19 -9.94 2.88
CA LEU A 148 8.52 -9.58 1.50
C LEU A 148 9.27 -8.25 1.37
N THR A 149 9.66 -7.62 2.48
CA THR A 149 10.39 -6.34 2.54
C THR A 149 9.70 -5.18 1.81
N VAL A 150 8.38 -5.26 1.65
CA VAL A 150 7.56 -4.20 1.05
C VAL A 150 7.38 -3.05 2.03
N ILE A 151 7.29 -3.40 3.31
CA ILE A 151 7.20 -2.45 4.42
C ILE A 151 8.26 -2.80 5.47
N SER A 152 8.69 -1.80 6.22
CA SER A 152 9.62 -1.91 7.33
C SER A 152 8.95 -1.48 8.63
N ASP A 153 9.28 -2.16 9.73
CA ASP A 153 8.80 -1.84 11.07
C ASP A 153 9.75 -0.86 11.77
N CYS A 154 9.22 0.29 12.18
CA CYS A 154 9.92 1.33 12.92
C CYS A 154 9.30 1.53 14.33
N ARG A 155 8.95 0.43 15.01
CA ARG A 155 8.37 0.35 16.37
C ARG A 155 6.97 0.97 16.49
N ASP A 156 6.87 2.27 16.25
CA ASP A 156 5.64 3.06 16.42
C ASP A 156 4.90 3.29 15.09
N TYR A 157 5.58 3.03 13.97
CA TYR A 157 5.02 3.17 12.63
C TYR A 157 5.67 2.18 11.66
N LEU A 158 5.01 1.99 10.54
CA LEU A 158 5.48 1.21 9.41
C LEU A 158 5.85 2.17 8.28
N VAL A 159 6.85 1.80 7.48
CA VAL A 159 7.31 2.58 6.32
C VAL A 159 7.24 1.73 5.06
N ILE A 160 6.74 2.29 3.95
CA ILE A 160 6.80 1.62 2.64
C ILE A 160 8.21 1.76 2.06
N SER A 161 8.76 0.66 1.54
CA SER A 161 10.02 0.67 0.81
C SER A 161 9.86 1.35 -0.56
N ASP A 162 10.83 2.17 -0.95
CA ASP A 162 10.79 3.00 -2.17
C ASP A 162 10.32 2.30 -3.46
N PRO A 163 10.75 1.05 -3.77
CA PRO A 163 10.31 0.36 -4.99
C PRO A 163 8.79 0.15 -5.08
N PHE A 164 8.08 0.22 -3.95
CA PHE A 164 6.65 -0.03 -3.87
C PHE A 164 5.80 1.24 -3.78
N ILE A 165 6.41 2.42 -3.62
CA ILE A 165 5.72 3.72 -3.60
C ILE A 165 4.85 3.92 -4.86
N PRO A 166 5.29 3.59 -6.10
CA PRO A 166 4.45 3.76 -7.29
C PRO A 166 3.10 3.04 -7.23
N TYR A 167 2.99 1.94 -6.47
CA TYR A 167 1.75 1.17 -6.33
C TYR A 167 0.67 1.88 -5.48
N LEU A 168 1.04 2.87 -4.66
CA LEU A 168 0.09 3.73 -3.96
C LEU A 168 -0.80 4.50 -4.92
N TYR A 169 -0.25 4.91 -6.07
CA TYR A 169 -0.98 5.73 -7.05
C TYR A 169 -1.74 4.90 -8.08
N MET A 170 -1.52 3.58 -8.15
CA MET A 170 -2.22 2.71 -9.11
C MET A 170 -3.71 2.59 -8.80
N ASN A 171 -4.08 2.56 -7.51
CA ASN A 171 -5.49 2.54 -7.09
C ASN A 171 -6.16 3.93 -7.12
N GLN A 172 -5.37 5.00 -7.08
CA GLN A 172 -5.88 6.38 -7.05
C GLN A 172 -6.38 6.88 -8.41
N ARG A 173 -6.14 6.12 -9.49
CA ARG A 173 -6.80 6.36 -10.79
C ARG A 173 -8.23 5.83 -10.78
N LYS A 174 -9.07 6.28 -9.84
CA LYS A 174 -10.49 6.39 -10.17
C LYS A 174 -10.55 7.41 -11.30
N GLN A 175 -10.86 6.94 -12.50
CA GLN A 175 -11.19 7.82 -13.61
C GLN A 175 -12.43 8.60 -13.16
N ILE A 176 -12.20 9.80 -12.63
CA ILE A 176 -13.24 10.78 -12.41
C ILE A 176 -13.53 11.40 -13.77
N THR A 177 -14.80 11.49 -14.13
CA THR A 177 -15.18 12.24 -15.32
C THR A 177 -14.88 13.71 -15.09
N GLN A 178 -14.70 14.48 -16.17
CA GLN A 178 -14.56 15.94 -16.09
C GLN A 178 -15.73 16.56 -15.29
N GLU A 179 -16.95 16.05 -15.50
CA GLU A 179 -18.14 16.51 -14.79
C GLU A 179 -18.11 16.19 -13.28
N GLU A 180 -17.57 15.02 -12.89
CA GLU A 180 -17.41 14.68 -11.47
C GLU A 180 -16.31 15.52 -10.79
N LEU A 181 -15.24 15.84 -11.52
CA LEU A 181 -14.20 16.76 -11.07
C LEU A 181 -14.77 18.16 -10.84
N GLU A 182 -15.54 18.69 -11.78
CA GLU A 182 -16.20 19.99 -11.68
C GLU A 182 -17.16 20.05 -10.50
N LYS A 183 -17.99 19.01 -10.30
CA LYS A 183 -18.88 18.91 -9.13
C LYS A 183 -18.11 18.90 -7.81
N ARG A 184 -16.95 18.25 -7.75
CA ARG A 184 -16.09 18.27 -6.56
C ARG A 184 -15.47 19.63 -6.32
N LEU A 185 -15.00 20.30 -7.37
CA LEU A 185 -14.43 21.65 -7.28
C LEU A 185 -15.48 22.64 -6.78
N GLU A 186 -16.70 22.58 -7.29
CA GLU A 186 -17.78 23.47 -6.85
C GLU A 186 -18.13 23.22 -5.37
N ARG A 187 -18.28 21.95 -4.97
CA ARG A 187 -18.52 21.60 -3.57
C ARG A 187 -17.39 22.06 -2.65
N ASN A 188 -16.13 21.90 -3.07
CA ASN A 188 -14.97 22.35 -2.30
C ASN A 188 -14.94 23.87 -2.16
N LYS A 189 -15.35 24.60 -3.21
CA LYS A 189 -15.48 26.06 -3.20
C LYS A 189 -16.57 26.53 -2.25
N GLU A 190 -17.72 25.86 -2.22
CA GLU A 190 -18.81 26.13 -1.26
C GLU A 190 -18.35 25.91 0.19
N ILE A 191 -17.79 24.73 0.47
CA ILE A 191 -17.27 24.38 1.80
C ILE A 191 -16.18 25.38 2.21
N GLY A 192 -15.33 25.75 1.26
CA GLY A 192 -14.27 26.72 1.49
C GLY A 192 -14.82 28.09 1.89
N GLY A 193 -15.81 28.60 1.15
CA GLY A 193 -16.48 29.86 1.47
C GLY A 193 -17.15 29.86 2.85
N GLU A 194 -17.73 28.74 3.29
CA GLU A 194 -18.30 28.63 4.64
C GLU A 194 -17.22 28.63 5.73
N LYS A 195 -16.08 27.98 5.50
CA LYS A 195 -14.94 28.00 6.43
C LYS A 195 -14.34 29.41 6.57
N GLU A 196 -14.19 30.12 5.46
CA GLU A 196 -13.73 31.51 5.44
C GLU A 196 -14.65 32.44 6.25
N LYS A 197 -15.98 32.32 6.04
CA LYS A 197 -16.97 33.08 6.82
C LYS A 197 -16.87 32.78 8.31
N LEU A 198 -16.69 31.51 8.67
CA LEU A 198 -16.56 31.09 10.06
C LEU A 198 -15.32 31.69 10.71
N ALA A 199 -14.18 31.62 10.02
CA ALA A 199 -12.91 32.15 10.51
C ALA A 199 -12.94 33.69 10.64
N LEU A 200 -13.51 34.40 9.66
CA LEU A 200 -13.76 35.84 9.78
C LEU A 200 -14.65 36.17 10.97
N ARG A 201 -15.77 35.46 11.14
CA ARG A 201 -16.71 35.69 12.24
C ARG A 201 -16.04 35.47 13.59
N PHE A 202 -15.28 34.39 13.73
CA PHE A 202 -14.51 34.09 14.94
C PHE A 202 -13.56 35.24 15.28
N GLU A 203 -12.84 35.74 14.28
CA GLU A 203 -11.82 36.76 14.51
C GLU A 203 -12.42 38.15 14.79
N HIS A 204 -13.52 38.50 14.11
CA HIS A 204 -14.30 39.69 14.45
C HIS A 204 -14.81 39.65 15.90
N LEU A 205 -15.32 38.50 16.35
CA LEU A 205 -15.81 38.34 17.73
C LEU A 205 -14.67 38.47 18.75
N ARG A 206 -13.50 37.89 18.46
CA ARG A 206 -12.31 37.99 19.30
C ARG A 206 -11.86 39.45 19.45
N LEU A 207 -11.73 40.20 18.36
CA LEU A 207 -11.33 41.61 18.39
C LEU A 207 -12.38 42.51 19.07
N LYS A 208 -13.68 42.21 18.91
CA LYS A 208 -14.75 42.89 19.66
C LYS A 208 -14.64 42.64 21.17
N LYS A 209 -14.36 41.41 21.61
CA LYS A 209 -14.12 41.10 23.03
C LYS A 209 -12.93 41.87 23.60
N LEU A 210 -11.91 42.12 22.79
CA LEU A 210 -10.76 42.96 23.15
C LEU A 210 -11.04 44.48 23.08
N LYS A 211 -12.30 44.89 22.88
CA LYS A 211 -12.74 46.30 22.69
C LYS A 211 -12.10 47.00 21.49
N LYS A 212 -11.64 46.24 20.49
CA LYS A 212 -10.92 46.72 19.29
C LYS A 212 -11.80 46.64 18.04
N LYS A 213 -12.93 47.36 18.08
CA LYS A 213 -13.97 47.31 17.03
C LYS A 213 -13.45 47.79 15.68
N GLU A 214 -12.59 48.81 15.65
CA GLU A 214 -12.03 49.35 14.40
C GLU A 214 -11.08 48.38 13.70
N LEU A 215 -10.21 47.69 14.46
CA LEU A 215 -9.34 46.65 13.91
C LEU A 215 -10.12 45.45 13.40
N SER A 216 -11.26 45.13 14.03
CA SER A 216 -12.12 44.05 13.55
C SER A 216 -12.59 44.30 12.12
N LEU A 217 -12.85 45.56 11.72
CA LEU A 217 -13.28 45.88 10.35
C LEU A 217 -12.17 45.78 9.31
N LYS A 218 -10.90 45.70 9.74
CA LYS A 218 -9.72 45.65 8.86
C LYS A 218 -9.21 44.24 8.58
N VAL A 219 -9.81 43.22 9.20
CA VAL A 219 -9.48 41.79 8.97
C VAL A 219 -9.76 41.45 7.49
N LYS A 220 -8.83 40.77 6.83
CA LYS A 220 -8.93 40.44 5.40
C LYS A 220 -8.71 38.96 5.14
N LEU A 221 -9.54 38.43 4.24
CA LEU A 221 -9.32 37.13 3.60
C LEU A 221 -8.22 37.27 2.55
N ILE A 222 -7.27 36.33 2.54
CA ILE A 222 -6.14 36.32 1.61
C ILE A 222 -6.41 35.43 0.40
N SER A 223 -7.33 34.48 0.56
CA SER A 223 -7.72 33.49 -0.45
C SER A 223 -8.23 34.08 -1.77
N LYS A 224 -8.70 35.34 -1.75
CA LYS A 224 -9.11 36.07 -2.97
C LYS A 224 -7.94 36.55 -3.81
N ASP A 225 -6.82 36.85 -3.18
CA ASP A 225 -5.65 37.43 -3.82
C ASP A 225 -4.63 36.33 -4.17
N PHE A 226 -4.63 35.22 -3.41
CA PHE A 226 -3.68 34.12 -3.57
C PHE A 226 -4.36 32.75 -3.44
N SER A 227 -4.42 32.00 -4.55
CA SER A 227 -5.06 30.67 -4.59
C SER A 227 -4.36 29.60 -3.74
N ASN A 228 -3.09 29.82 -3.41
CA ASN A 228 -2.29 28.95 -2.53
C ASN A 228 -2.40 29.34 -1.04
N ALA A 229 -3.05 30.45 -0.69
CA ALA A 229 -3.22 30.90 0.69
C ALA A 229 -4.37 30.20 1.43
N GLY A 230 -5.01 29.21 0.83
CA GLY A 230 -6.00 28.38 1.52
C GLY A 230 -7.13 29.18 2.17
N PHE A 231 -7.31 29.02 3.49
CA PHE A 231 -8.33 29.72 4.30
C PHE A 231 -7.75 30.88 5.10
N ASP A 232 -6.54 31.32 4.77
CA ASP A 232 -5.76 32.15 5.66
C ASP A 232 -6.32 33.58 5.75
N ILE A 233 -6.27 34.14 6.95
CA ILE A 233 -6.79 35.46 7.29
C ILE A 233 -5.68 36.34 7.88
N LEU A 234 -5.58 37.57 7.39
CA LEU A 234 -4.79 38.63 7.99
C LEU A 234 -5.55 39.28 9.15
N SER A 235 -4.96 39.25 10.33
CA SER A 235 -5.54 39.79 11.56
C SER A 235 -4.52 40.52 12.46
N PHE A 236 -4.96 40.89 13.66
CA PHE A 236 -4.27 41.76 14.61
C PHE A 236 -4.22 41.14 16.03
N ASN A 237 -3.06 41.07 16.71
CA ASN A 237 -2.95 40.71 18.13
C ASN A 237 -3.45 41.84 19.02
N GLY A 238 -3.42 43.07 18.50
CA GLY A 238 -4.40 44.09 18.81
C GLY A 238 -3.84 45.46 19.16
N ASN A 239 -2.53 45.66 19.26
CA ASN A 239 -1.99 47.00 19.49
C ASN A 239 -1.28 47.58 18.27
N GLU A 240 -1.19 46.82 17.17
CA GLU A 240 -0.49 47.22 15.95
C GLU A 240 -1.45 47.71 14.87
N ILE A 241 -0.99 48.68 14.09
CA ILE A 241 -1.71 49.25 12.94
C ILE A 241 -1.57 48.33 11.70
N PHE A 242 -0.51 47.51 11.68
CA PHE A 242 -0.20 46.54 10.64
C PHE A 242 -0.69 45.14 11.02
N TYR A 243 -0.89 44.28 10.02
CA TYR A 243 -1.23 42.88 10.26
C TYR A 243 -0.03 42.18 10.92
N ASP A 244 -0.25 41.61 12.10
CA ASP A 244 0.76 40.94 12.92
C ASP A 244 0.37 39.48 13.23
N ARG A 245 -0.73 39.01 12.64
CA ARG A 245 -1.26 37.67 12.84
C ARG A 245 -1.81 37.07 11.55
N PHE A 246 -1.40 35.84 11.31
CA PHE A 246 -1.93 34.94 10.28
C PHE A 246 -2.73 33.83 10.96
N ILE A 247 -3.92 33.52 10.46
CA ILE A 247 -4.82 32.49 11.00
C ILE A 247 -5.27 31.59 9.87
#